data_AF-A0A931BYE8-F1
#
_entry.id   AF-A0A931BYE8-F1
#
_cell.length_a   1.000
_cell.length_b   1.000
_cell.length_c   1.000
_cell.angle_alpha   90.00
_cell.angle_beta   90.00
_cell.angle_gamma   90.00
#
_symmetry.space_group_name_H-M   'P 1'
#
loop_
_entity.id
_entity.type
_entity.pdbx_description
1 polymer ?
#
loop_
_entity_poly.entity_id
_entity_poly.type
_entity_poly.pdbx_seq_one_letter_code
_entity_poly.pdbx_strand_id
1 'polypeptide(L)'
;MKLLFLCLCSLFLSVPVWAQRLSFKNLLKFREMEPVTINQKLSKKGWQFMSDEKPTAGMMGKAVWAFQPSGEEATAWCVLYYSDRSPSSILYNLYGGTAINAINKIHRKVRRRSMEVLEEGHQVDRVEFLQSYADYADDRYVMRLLNYQQPGYYGIKIFSRSDYLKAKRNHRL
;
A
#
# COMPACT_ATOMS: atom_id res chain seq x y z
N MET A 1 -37.54 28.57 -2.91
CA MET A 1 -37.22 27.58 -1.85
C MET A 1 -36.94 26.16 -2.37
N LYS A 2 -37.72 25.59 -3.29
CA LYS A 2 -37.51 24.21 -3.79
C LYS A 2 -36.17 23.97 -4.51
N LEU A 3 -35.65 24.96 -5.26
CA LEU A 3 -34.33 24.85 -5.94
C LEU A 3 -33.15 24.77 -4.96
N LEU A 4 -33.23 25.49 -3.84
CA LEU A 4 -32.16 25.57 -2.83
C LEU A 4 -31.99 24.23 -2.09
N PHE A 5 -33.10 23.50 -1.88
CA PHE A 5 -33.09 22.17 -1.28
C PHE A 5 -32.47 21.11 -2.22
N LEU A 6 -32.74 21.19 -3.53
CA LEU A 6 -32.14 20.31 -4.54
C LEU A 6 -30.62 20.54 -4.72
N CYS A 7 -30.15 21.78 -4.60
CA CYS A 7 -28.71 22.09 -4.62
C CYS A 7 -27.97 21.58 -3.37
N LEU A 8 -28.63 21.58 -2.19
CA LEU A 8 -28.02 21.02 -0.98
C LEU A 8 -27.87 19.49 -1.07
N CYS A 9 -28.86 18.78 -1.63
CA CYS A 9 -28.79 17.32 -1.78
C CYS A 9 -27.71 16.86 -2.77
N SER A 10 -27.44 17.65 -3.82
CA SER A 10 -26.38 17.33 -4.80
C SER A 10 -24.96 17.58 -4.26
N LEU A 11 -24.80 18.48 -3.28
CA LEU A 11 -23.52 18.66 -2.57
C LEU A 11 -23.13 17.44 -1.72
N PHE A 12 -24.08 16.78 -1.05
CA PHE A 12 -23.79 15.58 -0.24
C PHE A 12 -23.47 14.33 -1.08
N LEU A 13 -23.92 14.26 -2.33
CA LEU A 13 -23.61 13.14 -3.24
C LEU A 13 -22.22 13.23 -3.86
N SER A 14 -21.53 14.38 -3.72
CA SER A 14 -20.19 14.60 -4.29
C SER A 14 -19.02 14.21 -3.37
N VAL A 15 -19.29 13.61 -2.20
CA VAL A 15 -18.25 13.21 -1.24
C VAL A 15 -17.93 11.71 -1.37
N PRO A 16 -17.09 11.30 -2.34
CA PRO A 16 -16.29 10.10 -2.09
C PRO A 16 -14.88 10.16 -2.72
N VAL A 17 -14.05 11.16 -2.38
CA VAL A 17 -12.64 11.19 -2.85
C VAL A 17 -11.62 10.92 -1.73
N TRP A 18 -12.04 10.98 -0.46
CA TRP A 18 -11.12 10.86 0.68
C TRP A 18 -10.93 9.43 1.20
N ALA A 19 -11.82 8.51 0.81
CA ALA A 19 -11.86 7.13 1.31
C ALA A 19 -10.71 6.24 0.79
N GLN A 20 -10.14 6.56 -0.37
CA GLN A 20 -9.04 5.80 -1.00
C GLN A 20 -7.72 5.88 -0.22
N ARG A 21 -7.44 6.98 0.51
CA ARG A 21 -6.06 7.31 0.88
C ARG A 21 -5.61 6.66 2.20
N LEU A 22 -4.78 5.64 2.09
CA LEU A 22 -4.05 5.08 3.23
C LEU A 22 -2.81 5.94 3.50
N SER A 23 -2.76 6.55 4.69
CA SER A 23 -1.59 7.31 5.11
C SER A 23 -0.44 6.37 5.49
N PHE A 24 0.78 6.86 5.43
CA PHE A 24 1.96 6.15 5.93
C PHE A 24 1.79 5.59 7.36
N LYS A 25 1.12 6.35 8.26
CA LYS A 25 0.81 5.88 9.63
C LYS A 25 -0.17 4.69 9.63
N ASN A 26 -1.14 4.69 8.71
CA ASN A 26 -2.07 3.55 8.58
C ASN A 26 -1.30 2.31 8.12
N LEU A 27 -0.43 2.45 7.11
CA LEU A 27 0.35 1.32 6.58
C LEU A 27 1.25 0.70 7.65
N LEU A 28 1.96 1.51 8.43
CA LEU A 28 2.74 1.00 9.57
C LEU A 28 1.86 0.29 10.58
N LYS A 29 0.74 0.90 10.98
CA LYS A 29 -0.17 0.33 11.97
C LYS A 29 -0.80 -0.99 11.50
N PHE A 30 -1.12 -1.12 10.22
CA PHE A 30 -1.71 -2.33 9.66
C PHE A 30 -0.77 -3.52 9.67
N ARG A 31 0.55 -3.31 9.59
CA ARG A 31 1.52 -4.41 9.71
C ARG A 31 1.49 -5.10 11.08
N GLU A 32 1.03 -4.39 12.09
CA GLU A 32 0.96 -4.85 13.48
C GLU A 32 -0.44 -5.36 13.85
N MET A 33 -1.35 -5.47 12.87
CA MET A 33 -2.74 -5.85 13.10
C MET A 33 -3.09 -7.19 12.47
N GLU A 34 -4.02 -7.89 13.11
CA GLU A 34 -4.67 -9.05 12.53
C GLU A 34 -5.48 -8.68 11.28
N PRO A 35 -5.49 -9.53 10.24
CA PRO A 35 -6.24 -9.28 9.00
C PRO A 35 -7.71 -8.92 9.23
N VAL A 36 -8.37 -9.57 10.20
CA VAL A 36 -9.78 -9.29 10.54
C VAL A 36 -9.99 -7.85 11.02
N THR A 37 -9.06 -7.31 11.82
CA THR A 37 -9.13 -5.94 12.33
C THR A 37 -8.84 -4.92 11.22
N ILE A 38 -7.92 -5.23 10.32
CA ILE A 38 -7.64 -4.41 9.14
C ILE A 38 -8.90 -4.35 8.26
N ASN A 39 -9.51 -5.51 7.99
CA ASN A 39 -10.72 -5.60 7.19
C ASN A 39 -11.84 -4.72 7.74
N GLN A 40 -12.12 -4.79 9.05
CA GLN A 40 -13.12 -3.93 9.70
C GLN A 40 -12.85 -2.43 9.56
N LYS A 41 -11.57 -2.01 9.52
CA LYS A 41 -11.19 -0.60 9.35
C LYS A 41 -11.27 -0.14 7.90
N LEU A 42 -10.90 -1.03 6.98
CA LEU A 42 -10.88 -0.78 5.54
C LEU A 42 -12.31 -0.78 4.97
N SER A 43 -13.17 -1.72 5.39
CA SER A 43 -14.56 -1.80 4.93
C SER A 43 -15.37 -0.54 5.27
N LYS A 44 -15.16 0.03 6.47
CA LYS A 44 -15.73 1.34 6.87
C LYS A 44 -15.31 2.51 5.97
N LYS A 45 -14.26 2.32 5.16
CA LYS A 45 -13.74 3.27 4.18
C LYS A 45 -14.01 2.84 2.74
N GLY A 46 -14.95 1.92 2.51
CA GLY A 46 -15.33 1.49 1.16
C GLY A 46 -14.29 0.61 0.44
N TRP A 47 -13.31 0.08 1.17
CA TRP A 47 -12.43 -0.96 0.64
C TRP A 47 -13.15 -2.30 0.67
N GLN A 48 -12.89 -3.12 -0.35
CA GLN A 48 -13.42 -4.46 -0.48
C GLN A 48 -12.32 -5.47 -0.17
N PHE A 49 -12.68 -6.50 0.59
CA PHE A 49 -11.80 -7.63 0.84
C PHE A 49 -11.87 -8.60 -0.34
N MET A 50 -10.71 -9.00 -0.84
CA MET A 50 -10.59 -9.75 -2.10
C MET A 50 -10.21 -11.20 -1.83
N SER A 51 -9.19 -11.42 -1.00
CA SER A 51 -8.73 -12.77 -0.64
C SER A 51 -7.89 -12.78 0.63
N ASP A 52 -7.78 -13.95 1.26
CA ASP A 52 -6.83 -14.22 2.34
C ASP A 52 -6.32 -15.66 2.24
N GLU A 53 -5.07 -15.79 1.82
CA GLU A 53 -4.32 -17.03 1.85
C GLU A 53 -3.62 -17.14 3.21
N LYS A 54 -4.01 -18.10 4.04
CA LYS A 54 -3.43 -18.25 5.39
C LYS A 54 -1.95 -18.68 5.34
N PRO A 55 -1.13 -18.24 6.31
CA PRO A 55 0.27 -18.66 6.39
C PRO A 55 0.39 -20.18 6.58
N THR A 56 1.47 -20.75 6.05
CA THR A 56 1.87 -22.14 6.29
C THR A 56 3.26 -22.17 6.95
N ALA A 57 3.75 -23.35 7.34
CA ALA A 57 5.03 -23.48 8.04
C ALA A 57 6.24 -22.89 7.27
N GLY A 58 6.16 -22.79 5.93
CA GLY A 58 7.22 -22.28 5.08
C GLY A 58 6.88 -21.03 4.26
N MET A 59 5.62 -20.56 4.30
CA MET A 59 5.17 -19.43 3.48
C MET A 59 4.35 -18.44 4.30
N MET A 60 4.59 -17.15 4.07
CA MET A 60 3.76 -16.09 4.64
C MET A 60 2.35 -16.17 4.04
N GLY A 61 1.35 -15.86 4.85
CA GLY A 61 -0.01 -15.63 4.38
C GLY A 61 -0.10 -14.30 3.65
N LYS A 62 -1.17 -14.12 2.87
CA LYS A 62 -1.41 -12.96 2.02
C LYS A 62 -2.88 -12.56 2.09
N ALA A 63 -3.16 -11.43 2.71
CA ALA A 63 -4.49 -10.83 2.72
C ALA A 63 -4.54 -9.61 1.79
N VAL A 64 -5.57 -9.53 0.95
CA VAL A 64 -5.69 -8.55 -0.14
C VAL A 64 -6.98 -7.76 -0.01
N TRP A 65 -6.87 -6.43 -0.12
CA TRP A 65 -7.98 -5.51 -0.21
C TRP A 65 -7.84 -4.59 -1.43
N ALA A 66 -8.96 -4.26 -2.06
CA ALA A 66 -9.04 -3.36 -3.20
C ALA A 66 -9.94 -2.16 -2.89
N PHE A 67 -9.61 -1.00 -3.45
CA PHE A 67 -10.49 0.16 -3.44
C PHE A 67 -11.08 0.38 -4.83
N GLN A 68 -12.42 0.40 -4.92
CA GLN A 68 -13.17 0.50 -6.18
C GLN A 68 -12.68 -0.51 -7.24
N PRO A 69 -12.74 -1.83 -6.96
CA PRO A 69 -12.38 -2.84 -7.94
C PRO A 69 -13.36 -2.82 -9.14
N SER A 70 -12.83 -3.06 -10.33
CA SER A 70 -13.56 -3.21 -11.59
C SER A 70 -12.89 -4.31 -12.41
N GLY A 71 -13.42 -5.53 -12.33
CA GLY A 71 -12.75 -6.71 -12.90
C GLY A 71 -11.41 -6.98 -12.20
N GLU A 72 -10.34 -7.08 -12.98
CA GLU A 72 -8.97 -7.26 -12.48
C GLU A 72 -8.28 -5.96 -12.07
N GLU A 73 -8.93 -4.81 -12.31
CA GLU A 73 -8.40 -3.50 -11.98
C GLU A 73 -8.98 -2.98 -10.65
N ALA A 74 -8.25 -2.06 -10.01
CA ALA A 74 -8.75 -1.31 -8.87
C ALA A 74 -8.07 0.05 -8.86
N THR A 75 -8.64 1.04 -8.16
CA THR A 75 -7.96 2.34 -7.97
C THR A 75 -6.83 2.26 -6.95
N ALA A 76 -6.85 1.26 -6.06
CA ALA A 76 -5.74 0.95 -5.17
C ALA A 76 -5.81 -0.50 -4.66
N TRP A 77 -4.64 -1.09 -4.38
CA TRP A 77 -4.51 -2.38 -3.68
C TRP A 77 -3.77 -2.19 -2.36
N CYS A 78 -4.25 -2.82 -1.31
CA CYS A 78 -3.54 -2.98 -0.04
C CYS A 78 -3.34 -4.47 0.20
N VAL A 79 -2.09 -4.90 0.36
CA VAL A 79 -1.74 -6.32 0.53
C VAL A 79 -0.91 -6.46 1.79
N LEU A 80 -1.36 -7.28 2.73
CA LEU A 80 -0.59 -7.67 3.90
C LEU A 80 0.01 -9.05 3.68
N TYR A 81 1.32 -9.17 3.84
CA TYR A 81 2.01 -10.45 3.96
C TYR A 81 2.30 -10.67 5.44
N TYR A 82 1.82 -11.77 6.03
CA TYR A 82 1.86 -11.98 7.48
C TYR A 82 2.21 -13.43 7.85
N SER A 83 2.70 -13.64 9.07
CA SER A 83 2.99 -14.97 9.62
C SER A 83 3.14 -14.90 11.13
N ASP A 84 3.05 -16.04 11.82
CA ASP A 84 3.26 -16.10 13.28
C ASP A 84 4.73 -16.03 13.69
N ARG A 85 5.66 -16.17 12.73
CA ARG A 85 7.11 -16.33 12.98
C ARG A 85 7.97 -15.17 12.51
N SER A 86 7.47 -14.37 11.58
CA SER A 86 8.20 -13.27 10.96
C SER A 86 7.33 -12.01 10.93
N PRO A 87 7.92 -10.82 11.13
CA PRO A 87 7.21 -9.55 10.99
C PRO A 87 6.45 -9.42 9.66
N SER A 88 5.22 -8.92 9.72
CA SER A 88 4.44 -8.69 8.50
C SER A 88 5.08 -7.63 7.61
N SER A 89 4.88 -7.72 6.30
CA SER A 89 5.16 -6.64 5.34
C SER A 89 3.86 -6.18 4.68
N ILE A 90 3.81 -4.93 4.22
CA ILE A 90 2.63 -4.39 3.56
C ILE A 90 3.00 -3.74 2.23
N LEU A 91 2.22 -4.03 1.20
CA LEU A 91 2.30 -3.42 -0.12
C LEU A 91 1.04 -2.56 -0.32
N TYR A 92 1.24 -1.35 -0.82
CA TYR A 92 0.16 -0.44 -1.18
C TYR A 92 0.40 0.13 -2.56
N ASN A 93 -0.43 -0.27 -3.52
CA ASN A 93 -0.40 0.22 -4.89
C ASN A 93 -1.56 1.18 -5.16
N LEU A 94 -1.28 2.21 -5.94
CA LEU A 94 -2.17 3.32 -6.24
C LEU A 94 -2.18 3.56 -7.74
N TYR A 95 -3.37 3.84 -8.27
CA TYR A 95 -3.58 4.06 -9.70
C TYR A 95 -4.39 5.33 -9.95
N GLY A 96 -4.17 5.94 -11.12
CA GLY A 96 -4.90 7.11 -11.59
C GLY A 96 -4.40 8.46 -11.06
N GLY A 97 -5.10 9.54 -11.44
CA GLY A 97 -4.62 10.92 -11.26
C GLY A 97 -4.36 11.38 -9.83
N THR A 98 -4.90 10.69 -8.82
CA THR A 98 -4.67 11.02 -7.40
C THR A 98 -3.46 10.29 -6.79
N ALA A 99 -2.94 9.26 -7.48
CA ALA A 99 -1.85 8.41 -7.01
C ALA A 99 -0.54 9.19 -6.81
N ILE A 100 -0.19 10.06 -7.77
CA ILE A 100 1.02 10.88 -7.72
C ILE A 100 1.06 11.77 -6.46
N ASN A 101 -0.08 12.35 -6.09
CA ASN A 101 -0.16 13.22 -4.91
C ASN A 101 -0.06 12.41 -3.61
N ALA A 102 -0.61 11.20 -3.57
CA ALA A 102 -0.51 10.32 -2.41
C ALA A 102 0.91 9.79 -2.22
N ILE A 103 1.56 9.32 -3.30
CA ILE A 103 2.93 8.81 -3.22
C ILE A 103 3.92 9.95 -2.92
N ASN A 104 3.76 11.14 -3.50
CA ASN A 104 4.62 12.29 -3.20
C ASN A 104 4.57 12.70 -1.72
N LYS A 105 3.39 12.57 -1.06
CA LYS A 105 3.27 12.78 0.38
C LYS A 105 4.04 11.73 1.18
N ILE A 106 4.09 10.49 0.71
CA ILE A 106 4.87 9.40 1.31
C ILE A 106 6.38 9.65 1.08
N HIS A 107 6.82 9.94 -0.15
CA HIS A 107 8.21 10.33 -0.45
C HIS A 107 8.68 11.48 0.44
N ARG A 108 7.85 12.52 0.62
CA ARG A 108 8.20 13.64 1.49
C ARG A 108 8.39 13.22 2.95
N LYS A 109 7.62 12.25 3.44
CA LYS A 109 7.79 11.71 4.80
C LYS A 109 9.06 10.88 4.94
N VAL A 110 9.39 10.08 3.93
CA VAL A 110 10.65 9.33 3.86
C VAL A 110 11.84 10.29 3.91
N ARG A 111 11.86 11.31 3.05
CA ARG A 111 12.92 12.33 3.03
C ARG A 111 13.05 13.07 4.35
N ARG A 112 11.93 13.46 4.98
CA ARG A 112 11.94 14.14 6.30
C ARG A 112 12.46 13.28 7.44
N ARG A 113 12.46 11.96 7.30
CA ARG A 113 13.02 11.03 8.28
C ARG A 113 14.52 10.80 8.10
N SER A 114 15.14 11.45 7.12
CA SER A 114 16.56 11.26 6.78
C SER A 114 16.93 9.80 6.58
N MET A 115 16.03 9.04 5.94
CA MET A 115 16.24 7.62 5.69
C MET A 115 17.40 7.41 4.71
N GLU A 116 18.26 6.46 5.03
CA GLU A 116 19.39 6.04 4.21
C GLU A 116 18.88 5.37 2.93
N VAL A 117 19.45 5.69 1.78
CA VAL A 117 19.16 4.96 0.54
C VAL A 117 20.02 3.70 0.54
N LEU A 118 19.38 2.53 0.58
CA LEU A 118 20.07 1.24 0.56
C LEU A 118 20.32 0.72 -0.87
N GLU A 119 19.38 0.98 -1.77
CA GLU A 119 19.39 0.43 -3.13
C GLU A 119 18.45 1.21 -4.04
N GLU A 120 18.83 1.34 -5.31
CA GLU A 120 17.99 1.84 -6.39
C GLU A 120 18.13 0.92 -7.61
N GLY A 121 17.07 0.78 -8.39
CA GLY A 121 17.12 -0.09 -9.56
C GLY A 121 15.93 0.08 -10.49
N HIS A 122 15.97 -0.63 -11.62
CA HIS A 122 14.97 -0.53 -12.69
C HIS A 122 14.10 -1.78 -12.84
N GLN A 123 14.52 -2.90 -12.26
CA GLN A 123 13.81 -4.17 -12.35
C GLN A 123 13.90 -4.92 -11.03
N VAL A 124 12.81 -5.59 -10.68
CA VAL A 124 12.74 -6.56 -9.59
C VAL A 124 12.12 -7.81 -10.20
N ASP A 125 12.74 -8.96 -9.94
CA ASP A 125 12.23 -10.23 -10.44
C ASP A 125 10.75 -10.40 -10.08
N ARG A 126 9.94 -10.77 -11.07
CA ARG A 126 8.50 -11.06 -10.93
C ARG A 126 7.62 -9.86 -10.56
N VAL A 127 8.13 -8.62 -10.65
CA VAL A 127 7.30 -7.41 -10.59
C VAL A 127 7.10 -6.89 -12.01
N GLU A 128 5.96 -7.26 -12.60
CA GLU A 128 5.61 -6.82 -13.94
C GLU A 128 5.47 -5.30 -14.02
N PHE A 129 5.89 -4.75 -15.17
CA PHE A 129 5.78 -3.34 -15.50
C PHE A 129 6.46 -2.37 -14.52
N LEU A 130 7.40 -2.84 -13.70
CA LEU A 130 8.21 -1.93 -12.89
C LEU A 130 9.14 -1.11 -13.80
N GLN A 131 9.17 0.22 -13.60
CA GLN A 131 10.11 1.12 -14.28
C GLN A 131 11.32 1.41 -13.38
N SER A 132 11.07 1.66 -12.09
CA SER A 132 12.12 1.88 -11.11
C SER A 132 11.64 1.64 -9.68
N TYR A 133 12.61 1.41 -8.80
CA TYR A 133 12.40 1.39 -7.36
C TYR A 133 13.55 2.05 -6.61
N ALA A 134 13.27 2.47 -5.38
CA ALA A 134 14.28 2.94 -4.44
C ALA A 134 13.92 2.47 -3.02
N ASP A 135 14.91 1.87 -2.34
CA ASP A 135 14.81 1.33 -1.00
C ASP A 135 15.41 2.31 0.01
N TYR A 136 14.56 2.83 0.90
CA TYR A 136 14.96 3.75 1.95
C TYR A 136 14.84 3.08 3.31
N ALA A 137 15.82 3.25 4.20
CA ALA A 137 15.84 2.61 5.50
C ALA A 137 15.99 3.58 6.68
N ASP A 138 15.26 3.31 7.75
CA ASP A 138 15.52 3.86 9.09
C ASP A 138 15.99 2.73 10.02
N ASP A 139 16.02 2.96 11.33
CA ASP A 139 16.41 1.96 12.33
C ASP A 139 15.51 0.71 12.34
N ARG A 140 14.25 0.84 11.92
CA ARG A 140 13.22 -0.20 12.09
C ARG A 140 12.72 -0.77 10.78
N TYR A 141 12.66 0.03 9.73
CA TYR A 141 11.91 -0.27 8.52
C TYR A 141 12.72 -0.01 7.27
N VAL A 142 12.41 -0.79 6.23
CA VAL A 142 12.82 -0.50 4.86
C VAL A 142 11.57 -0.24 4.04
N MET A 143 11.58 0.85 3.29
CA MET A 143 10.50 1.33 2.44
C MET A 143 10.97 1.29 0.99
N ARG A 144 10.42 0.35 0.22
CA ARG A 144 10.60 0.28 -1.22
C ARG A 144 9.55 1.12 -1.90
N LEU A 145 9.95 2.22 -2.52
CA LEU A 145 9.09 3.05 -3.34
C LEU A 145 9.15 2.52 -4.77
N LEU A 146 7.99 2.24 -5.36
CA LEU A 146 7.85 1.59 -6.66
C LEU A 146 7.23 2.58 -7.66
N ASN A 147 7.85 2.71 -8.82
CA ASN A 147 7.35 3.46 -9.96
C ASN A 147 7.18 2.51 -11.13
N TYR A 148 5.96 2.44 -11.67
CA TYR A 148 5.63 1.52 -12.76
C TYR A 148 5.68 2.23 -14.11
N GLN A 149 5.77 1.45 -15.19
CA GLN A 149 5.83 1.97 -16.56
C GLN A 149 4.52 2.65 -16.96
N GLN A 150 3.38 2.15 -16.45
CA GLN A 150 2.08 2.77 -16.70
C GLN A 150 2.00 4.15 -16.01
N PRO A 151 1.65 5.21 -16.74
CA PRO A 151 1.51 6.54 -16.16
C PRO A 151 0.50 6.56 -15.02
N GLY A 152 0.89 7.14 -13.88
CA GLY A 152 0.01 7.25 -12.71
C GLY A 152 -0.02 6.01 -11.81
N TYR A 153 0.81 5.00 -12.07
CA TYR A 153 0.89 3.77 -11.29
C TYR A 153 2.08 3.86 -10.32
N TYR A 154 1.80 3.77 -9.02
CA TYR A 154 2.81 3.89 -7.97
C TYR A 154 2.58 2.87 -6.86
N GLY A 155 3.65 2.49 -6.18
CA GLY A 155 3.57 1.56 -5.06
C GLY A 155 4.51 1.92 -3.92
N ILE A 156 4.18 1.44 -2.73
CA ILE A 156 5.11 1.36 -1.61
C ILE A 156 5.01 -0.02 -0.96
N LYS A 157 6.16 -0.67 -0.73
CA LYS A 157 6.27 -1.86 0.10
C LYS A 157 7.08 -1.54 1.35
N ILE A 158 6.57 -1.92 2.52
CA ILE A 158 7.22 -1.66 3.81
C ILE A 158 7.54 -2.98 4.50
N PHE A 159 8.81 -3.13 4.88
CA PHE A 159 9.37 -4.28 5.58
C PHE A 159 9.86 -3.88 6.97
N SER A 160 10.05 -4.84 7.87
CA SER A 160 11.00 -4.64 8.96
C SER A 160 12.42 -4.68 8.38
N ARG A 161 13.36 -3.91 8.94
CA ARG A 161 14.75 -3.89 8.46
C ARG A 161 15.40 -5.26 8.56
N SER A 162 15.12 -6.00 9.65
CA SER A 162 15.62 -7.35 9.85
C SER A 162 15.14 -8.33 8.77
N ASP A 163 13.86 -8.31 8.41
CA ASP A 163 13.32 -9.20 7.38
C ASP A 163 13.79 -8.80 5.99
N TYR A 164 13.87 -7.51 5.70
CA TYR A 164 14.42 -7.04 4.43
C TYR A 164 15.86 -7.56 4.24
N LEU A 165 16.73 -7.38 5.23
CA LEU A 165 18.12 -7.85 5.15
C LEU A 165 18.22 -9.37 5.07
N LYS A 166 17.33 -10.10 5.74
CA LYS A 166 17.23 -11.57 5.63
C LYS A 166 16.76 -12.00 4.24
N ALA A 167 15.74 -11.37 3.69
CA ALA A 167 15.22 -11.64 2.35
C ALA A 167 16.27 -11.32 1.28
N LYS A 168 17.01 -10.21 1.43
CA LYS A 168 18.11 -9.80 0.54
C LYS A 168 19.21 -10.85 0.47
N ARG A 169 19.71 -11.29 1.63
CA ARG A 169 20.73 -12.35 1.72
C ARG A 169 20.29 -13.69 1.12
N ASN A 170 18.99 -13.96 1.11
CA ASN A 170 18.43 -15.19 0.59
C ASN A 170 17.91 -15.06 -0.86
N HIS A 171 18.15 -13.94 -1.55
CA HIS A 171 17.66 -13.67 -2.91
C HIS A 171 16.12 -13.82 -3.05
N ARG A 172 15.38 -13.26 -2.09
CA ARG A 172 13.90 -13.37 -1.97
C ARG A 172 13.18 -12.02 -1.94
N LEU A 173 13.82 -10.94 -2.41
CA LEU A 173 13.26 -9.57 -2.39
C LEU A 173 12.39 -9.24 -3.60
#